data_AF-A0A0N0AC71-F1
#
_entry.id   AF-A0A0N0AC71-F1
#
_cell.length_a   1.000
_cell.length_b   1.000
_cell.length_c   1.000
_cell.angle_alpha   90.00
_cell.angle_beta   90.00
_cell.angle_gamma   90.00
#
_symmetry.space_group_name_H-M   'P 1'
#
loop_
_entity.id
_entity.type
_entity.pdbx_description
1 polymer ?
#
loop_
_entity_poly.entity_id
_entity_poly.type
_entity_poly.pdbx_seq_one_letter_code
_entity_poly.pdbx_strand_id
1 'polypeptide(L)'
;MDLERLKDVFTLYDPDEVHEFVEGLTQEVISLQHLSYTDLFSALHEIGFDEPDMLTTPVIAKTIRDQSGNKEFPTKKDVYAVLHGMSILAPNMVRVQGDNVFLGARPDKLRDAILAQLGKIPTELTSDLTGIL
;
A
#
# COMPACT_ATOMS: atom_id res chain seq x y z
N MET A 1 -8.31 -2.65 -4.51
CA MET A 1 -9.76 -2.36 -4.58
C MET A 1 -10.19 -2.47 -6.02
N ASP A 2 -11.17 -3.32 -6.29
CA ASP A 2 -11.78 -3.42 -7.60
C ASP A 2 -12.83 -2.31 -7.75
N LEU A 3 -12.45 -1.22 -8.42
CA LEU A 3 -13.34 -0.08 -8.67
C LEU A 3 -14.55 -0.45 -9.52
N GLU A 4 -14.53 -1.61 -10.19
CA GLU A 4 -15.66 -2.09 -10.96
C GLU A 4 -16.79 -2.55 -10.04
N ARG A 5 -16.50 -3.26 -8.95
CA ARG A 5 -17.52 -3.70 -7.99
C ARG A 5 -18.16 -2.55 -7.23
N LEU A 6 -17.45 -1.45 -7.00
CA LEU A 6 -18.04 -0.26 -6.38
C LEU A 6 -19.17 0.34 -7.25
N LYS A 7 -19.17 0.07 -8.56
CA LYS A 7 -20.25 0.51 -9.46
C LYS A 7 -21.55 -0.25 -9.20
N ASP A 8 -21.46 -1.48 -8.71
CA ASP A 8 -22.61 -2.34 -8.45
C ASP A 8 -23.50 -1.77 -7.34
N VAL A 9 -22.93 -1.02 -6.38
CA VAL A 9 -23.70 -0.36 -5.32
C VAL A 9 -24.70 0.67 -5.87
N PHE A 10 -24.39 1.31 -7.00
CA PHE A 10 -25.29 2.27 -7.65
C PHE A 10 -26.44 1.60 -8.41
N THR A 11 -26.43 0.26 -8.49
CA THR A 11 -27.52 -0.54 -9.05
C THR A 11 -28.50 -1.04 -8.00
N LEU A 12 -28.15 -0.90 -6.72
CA LEU A 12 -28.99 -1.26 -5.58
C LEU A 12 -29.93 -0.09 -5.24
N TYR A 13 -31.21 -0.40 -5.04
CA TYR A 13 -32.24 0.60 -4.73
C TYR A 13 -32.81 0.46 -3.31
N ASP A 14 -32.47 -0.64 -2.62
CA ASP A 14 -32.86 -0.91 -1.24
C ASP A 14 -31.72 -0.53 -0.27
N PRO A 15 -31.99 0.31 0.75
CA PRO A 15 -31.03 0.65 1.79
C PRO A 15 -30.41 -0.57 2.51
N ASP A 16 -31.18 -1.64 2.72
CA ASP A 16 -30.71 -2.84 3.42
C ASP A 16 -29.72 -3.63 2.53
N GLU A 17 -29.99 -3.72 1.22
CA GLU A 17 -29.08 -4.34 0.25
C GLU A 17 -27.76 -3.55 0.11
N VAL A 18 -27.82 -2.23 0.16
CA VAL A 18 -26.62 -1.36 0.16
C VAL A 18 -25.79 -1.62 1.41
N HIS A 19 -26.44 -1.74 2.58
CA HIS A 19 -25.74 -2.02 3.84
C HIS A 19 -25.02 -3.37 3.80
N GLU A 20 -25.70 -4.44 3.38
CA GLU A 20 -25.11 -5.77 3.23
C GLU A 20 -23.96 -5.78 2.21
N PHE A 21 -24.10 -5.07 1.10
CA PHE A 21 -23.04 -4.94 0.10
C PHE A 21 -21.80 -4.25 0.69
N VAL A 22 -21.98 -3.16 1.42
CA VAL A 22 -20.86 -2.42 2.04
C VAL A 22 -20.20 -3.25 3.14
N GLU A 23 -20.97 -3.94 3.98
CA GLU A 23 -20.41 -4.84 4.99
C GLU A 23 -19.63 -5.99 4.35
N GLY A 24 -20.20 -6.63 3.31
CA GLY A 24 -19.54 -7.69 2.56
C GLY A 24 -18.24 -7.24 1.91
N LEU A 25 -18.25 -6.07 1.27
CA LEU A 25 -17.05 -5.47 0.67
C LEU A 25 -16.00 -5.13 1.74
N THR A 26 -16.43 -4.64 2.90
CA THR A 26 -15.54 -4.30 4.02
C THR A 26 -14.86 -5.55 4.56
N GLN A 27 -15.61 -6.62 4.81
CA GLN A 27 -15.06 -7.90 5.27
C GLN A 27 -14.13 -8.53 4.24
N GLU A 28 -14.49 -8.46 2.96
CA GLU A 28 -13.63 -8.95 1.88
C GLU A 28 -12.30 -8.18 1.84
N VAL A 29 -12.35 -6.85 1.88
CA VAL A 29 -11.15 -6.02 1.93
C VAL A 29 -10.31 -6.38 3.15
N ILE A 30 -10.87 -6.45 4.36
CA ILE A 30 -10.14 -6.81 5.59
C ILE A 30 -9.50 -8.21 5.49
N SER A 31 -10.17 -9.16 4.83
CA SER A 31 -9.70 -10.53 4.67
C SER A 31 -8.55 -10.70 3.68
N LEU A 32 -8.30 -9.70 2.81
CA LEU A 32 -7.20 -9.76 1.85
C LEU A 32 -5.86 -9.70 2.59
N GLN A 33 -4.91 -10.52 2.13
CA GLN A 33 -3.55 -10.49 2.65
C GLN A 33 -2.88 -9.20 2.18
N HIS A 34 -2.60 -8.28 3.11
CA HIS A 34 -1.99 -6.99 2.80
C HIS A 34 -0.49 -7.02 3.04
N LEU A 35 0.24 -6.33 2.18
CA LEU A 35 1.66 -6.08 2.40
C LEU A 35 1.80 -4.97 3.45
N SER A 36 2.40 -5.30 4.58
CA SER A 36 2.68 -4.34 5.65
C SER A 36 3.76 -3.34 5.22
N TYR A 37 3.55 -2.06 5.53
CA TYR A 37 4.59 -1.04 5.36
C TYR A 37 5.83 -1.36 6.19
N THR A 38 5.68 -1.96 7.37
CA THR A 38 6.81 -2.36 8.22
C THR A 38 7.70 -3.38 7.52
N ASP A 39 7.10 -4.39 6.90
CA ASP A 39 7.84 -5.44 6.17
C ASP A 39 8.54 -4.84 4.95
N LEU A 40 7.85 -3.95 4.22
CA LEU A 40 8.42 -3.25 3.08
C LEU A 40 9.64 -2.40 3.47
N PHE A 41 9.54 -1.56 4.51
CA PHE A 41 10.66 -0.72 4.93
C PHE A 41 11.82 -1.54 5.50
N SER A 42 11.53 -2.67 6.16
CA SER A 42 12.57 -3.58 6.67
C SER A 42 13.33 -4.23 5.51
N ALA A 43 12.64 -4.67 4.47
CA ALA A 43 13.27 -5.19 3.25
C ALA A 43 14.10 -4.13 2.51
N LEU A 44 13.57 -2.91 2.37
CA LEU A 44 14.32 -1.80 1.77
C LEU A 44 15.59 -1.45 2.56
N HIS A 45 15.56 -1.59 3.89
CA HIS A 45 16.73 -1.39 4.73
C HIS A 45 17.78 -2.50 4.55
N GLU A 46 17.35 -3.76 4.47
CA GLU A 46 18.24 -4.91 4.28
C GLU A 46 18.91 -4.94 2.90
N ILE A 47 18.16 -4.59 1.85
CA ILE A 47 18.71 -4.52 0.48
C ILE A 47 19.89 -3.52 0.42
N GLY A 48 19.92 -2.56 1.34
CA GLY A 48 20.90 -1.49 1.34
C GLY A 48 20.54 -0.41 0.32
N PHE A 49 21.06 0.79 0.57
CA PHE A 49 20.80 1.94 -0.29
C PHE A 49 22.09 2.73 -0.50
N ASP A 50 22.74 2.52 -1.65
CA ASP A 50 23.80 3.38 -2.14
C ASP A 50 23.18 4.34 -3.18
N GLU A 51 22.99 5.61 -2.82
CA GLU A 51 22.31 6.59 -3.67
C GLU A 51 23.05 6.84 -5.01
N PRO A 52 22.33 6.96 -6.16
CA PRO A 52 20.94 6.59 -6.42
C PRO A 52 20.84 5.17 -6.99
N ASP A 53 20.42 4.21 -6.17
CA ASP A 53 20.24 2.81 -6.58
C ASP A 53 18.83 2.54 -7.15
N MET A 54 18.81 1.79 -8.24
CA MET A 54 17.60 1.28 -8.88
C MET A 54 17.30 -0.12 -8.33
N LEU A 55 16.15 -0.26 -7.67
CA LEU A 55 15.65 -1.55 -7.20
C LEU A 55 14.58 -2.09 -8.13
N THR A 56 14.29 -3.38 -8.03
CA THR A 56 13.19 -4.00 -8.78
C THR A 56 12.15 -4.61 -7.85
N THR A 57 10.88 -4.52 -8.23
CA THR A 57 9.77 -5.09 -7.45
C THR A 57 9.91 -6.59 -7.16
N PRO A 58 10.50 -7.44 -8.04
CA PRO A 58 10.73 -8.85 -7.71
C PRO A 58 11.82 -9.07 -6.66
N VAL A 59 12.87 -8.22 -6.64
CA VAL A 59 13.94 -8.29 -5.63
C VAL A 59 13.37 -7.93 -4.26
N ILE A 60 12.63 -6.82 -4.18
CA ILE A 60 11.98 -6.39 -2.94
C ILE A 60 11.00 -7.46 -2.45
N ALA A 61 10.17 -8.02 -3.34
CA ALA A 61 9.25 -9.09 -2.98
C ALA A 61 9.99 -10.33 -2.45
N LYS A 62 11.11 -10.71 -3.10
CA LYS A 62 11.94 -11.83 -2.65
C LYS A 62 12.49 -11.58 -1.24
N THR A 63 13.07 -10.41 -0.98
CA THR A 63 13.61 -10.07 0.34
C THR A 63 12.55 -10.15 1.43
N ILE A 64 11.33 -9.65 1.17
CA ILE A 64 10.22 -9.71 2.14
C ILE A 64 9.81 -11.17 2.43
N ARG A 65 9.78 -12.02 1.40
CA ARG A 65 9.48 -13.46 1.56
C ARG A 65 10.57 -14.19 2.34
N ASP A 66 11.82 -13.84 2.10
CA ASP A 66 12.98 -14.40 2.81
C ASP A 66 12.95 -13.99 4.30
N GLN A 67 12.54 -12.75 4.62
CA GLN A 67 12.37 -12.26 6.00
C GLN A 67 11.16 -12.86 6.73
N SER A 68 10.01 -12.93 6.06
CA SER A 68 8.74 -13.36 6.69
C SER A 68 8.59 -14.89 6.76
N GLY A 69 9.41 -15.65 6.03
CA GLY A 69 9.27 -17.09 5.87
C GLY A 69 8.09 -17.50 4.98
N ASN A 70 7.27 -16.56 4.52
CA ASN A 70 6.18 -16.81 3.58
C ASN A 70 6.71 -16.84 2.15
N LYS A 71 6.82 -18.02 1.55
CA LYS A 71 7.40 -18.19 0.21
C LYS A 71 6.50 -17.75 -0.93
N GLU A 72 5.21 -17.50 -0.67
CA GLU A 72 4.23 -17.19 -1.71
C GLU A 72 3.83 -15.71 -1.73
N PHE A 73 3.85 -15.02 -0.58
CA PHE A 73 3.43 -13.63 -0.46
C PHE A 73 4.49 -12.77 0.25
N PRO A 74 4.77 -11.54 -0.22
CA PRO A 74 4.12 -10.83 -1.33
C PRO A 74 4.64 -11.21 -2.72
N THR A 75 3.81 -11.03 -3.74
CA THR A 75 4.22 -11.12 -5.16
C THR A 75 4.80 -9.78 -5.64
N LYS A 76 5.41 -9.77 -6.83
CA LYS A 76 5.90 -8.52 -7.43
C LYS A 76 4.77 -7.51 -7.71
N LYS A 77 3.54 -7.97 -7.94
CA LYS A 77 2.38 -7.10 -8.19
C LYS A 77 1.94 -6.39 -6.92
N ASP A 78 1.98 -7.09 -5.78
CA ASP A 78 1.63 -6.52 -4.47
C ASP A 78 2.62 -5.43 -4.09
N VAL A 79 3.92 -5.71 -4.25
CA VAL A 79 4.98 -4.72 -4.03
C VAL A 79 4.84 -3.53 -4.98
N TYR A 80 4.57 -3.76 -6.26
CA TYR A 80 4.32 -2.68 -7.22
C TYR A 80 3.14 -1.80 -6.79
N ALA A 81 2.01 -2.39 -6.40
CA ALA A 81 0.83 -1.64 -6.00
C ALA A 81 1.11 -0.70 -4.81
N VAL A 82 1.82 -1.19 -3.80
CA VAL A 82 2.20 -0.39 -2.63
C VAL A 82 3.17 0.73 -3.01
N LEU A 83 4.24 0.41 -3.74
CA LEU A 83 5.24 1.41 -4.14
C LEU A 83 4.67 2.45 -5.11
N HIS A 84 3.73 2.04 -5.97
CA HIS A 84 3.00 2.96 -6.83
C HIS A 84 2.12 3.91 -6.00
N GLY A 85 1.41 3.39 -4.99
CA GLY A 85 0.69 4.23 -4.03
C GLY A 85 1.61 5.22 -3.31
N MET A 86 2.78 4.76 -2.88
CA MET A 86 3.79 5.63 -2.24
C MET A 86 4.34 6.70 -3.20
N SER A 87 4.47 6.40 -4.50
CA SER A 87 4.89 7.37 -5.51
C SER A 87 3.88 8.51 -5.71
N ILE A 88 2.60 8.28 -5.39
CA ILE A 88 1.57 9.32 -5.41
C ILE A 88 1.70 10.22 -4.16
N LEU A 89 1.97 9.61 -2.99
CA LEU A 89 2.10 10.34 -1.72
C LEU A 89 3.42 11.12 -1.62
N ALA A 90 4.52 10.57 -2.14
CA ALA A 90 5.86 11.12 -2.07
C ALA A 90 6.59 11.04 -3.43
N PRO A 91 6.11 11.74 -4.47
CA PRO A 91 6.62 11.62 -5.85
C PRO A 91 8.09 12.02 -6.01
N ASN A 92 8.59 12.90 -5.13
CA ASN A 92 9.99 13.32 -5.15
C ASN A 92 10.94 12.27 -4.55
N MET A 93 10.41 11.27 -3.85
CA MET A 93 11.18 10.27 -3.12
C MET A 93 11.04 8.87 -3.70
N VAL A 94 9.93 8.56 -4.37
CA VAL A 94 9.70 7.26 -5.02
C VAL A 94 9.26 7.49 -6.45
N ARG A 95 9.95 6.87 -7.40
CA ARG A 95 9.55 6.80 -8.79
C ARG A 95 9.44 5.35 -9.21
N VAL A 96 8.29 4.97 -9.74
CA VAL A 96 8.05 3.61 -10.26
C VAL A 96 7.97 3.67 -11.78
N GLN A 97 8.71 2.82 -12.47
CA GLN A 97 8.70 2.69 -13.93
C GLN A 97 8.70 1.21 -14.32
N GLY A 98 7.51 0.66 -14.57
CA GLY A 98 7.35 -0.78 -14.78
C GLY A 98 7.75 -1.54 -13.51
N ASP A 99 8.63 -2.53 -13.65
CA ASP A 99 9.16 -3.30 -12.51
C ASP A 99 10.31 -2.58 -11.78
N ASN A 100 10.79 -1.43 -12.28
CA ASN A 100 11.88 -0.66 -11.67
C ASN A 100 11.35 0.37 -10.68
N VAL A 101 12.06 0.51 -9.57
CA VAL A 101 11.76 1.41 -8.47
C VAL A 101 13.01 2.23 -8.20
N PHE A 102 12.90 3.54 -8.38
CA PHE A 102 13.94 4.49 -8.03
C PHE A 102 13.55 5.14 -6.72
N LEU A 103 14.42 5.04 -5.74
CA LEU A 103 14.25 5.76 -4.48
C LEU A 103 15.21 6.95 -4.51
N GLY A 104 14.68 8.14 -4.24
CA GLY A 104 15.45 9.39 -4.21
C GLY A 104 16.03 9.70 -2.83
N ALA A 105 15.81 8.82 -1.86
CA ALA A 105 16.25 8.97 -0.48
C ALA A 105 16.33 7.61 0.21
N ARG A 106 17.13 7.55 1.28
CA ARG A 106 17.19 6.41 2.20
C ARG A 106 15.79 6.04 2.76
N PRO A 107 15.55 4.74 3.07
CA PRO A 107 14.24 4.25 3.52
C PRO A 107 13.66 4.94 4.77
N ASP A 108 14.52 5.37 5.70
CA ASP A 108 14.13 6.12 6.91
C ASP A 108 13.51 7.47 6.55
N LYS A 109 14.13 8.21 5.63
CA LYS A 109 13.62 9.50 5.14
C LYS A 109 12.35 9.36 4.32
N LEU A 110 12.24 8.27 3.55
CA LEU A 110 11.02 7.95 2.83
C LEU A 110 9.84 7.70 3.79
N ARG A 111 10.06 6.91 4.84
CA ARG A 111 9.04 6.66 5.87
C ARG A 111 8.59 7.95 6.53
N ASP A 112 9.54 8.79 6.96
CA ASP A 112 9.23 10.06 7.61
C ASP A 112 8.45 11.00 6.67
N ALA A 113 8.81 11.05 5.39
CA ALA A 113 8.09 11.84 4.39
C ALA A 113 6.65 11.36 4.18
N ILE A 114 6.42 10.05 4.15
CA ILE A 114 5.07 9.48 4.02
C ILE A 114 4.24 9.78 5.26
N LEU A 115 4.79 9.58 6.46
CA LEU A 115 4.11 9.91 7.72
C LEU A 115 3.76 11.40 7.79
N ALA A 116 4.65 12.29 7.33
CA ALA A 116 4.40 13.73 7.29
C ALA A 116 3.30 14.12 6.29
N GLN A 117 3.02 13.32 5.26
CA GLN A 117 1.91 13.56 4.35
C GLN A 117 0.59 12.99 4.90
N LEU A 118 0.64 11.84 5.57
CA LEU A 118 -0.53 11.25 6.24
C LEU A 118 -1.00 12.12 7.42
N GLY A 119 -0.07 12.71 8.18
CA GLY A 119 -0.37 13.65 9.27
C GLY A 119 -0.92 15.01 8.83
N LYS A 120 -0.95 15.28 7.51
CA LYS A 120 -1.57 16.49 6.92
C LYS A 120 -3.01 16.25 6.46
N ILE A 121 -3.50 15.01 6.57
CA ILE A 121 -4.92 14.73 6.36
C ILE A 121 -5.67 15.38 7.54
N PRO A 122 -6.61 16.32 7.29
CA PRO A 122 -7.38 16.95 8.35
C PRO A 122 -8.02 15.92 9.28
N THR A 123 -7.99 16.18 10.58
CA THR A 123 -8.45 15.23 11.60
C THR A 123 -9.92 14.82 11.40
N GLU A 124 -10.69 15.70 10.76
CA GLU A 124 -12.09 15.53 10.35
C GLU A 124 -12.32 14.39 9.33
N LEU A 125 -11.32 14.05 8.52
CA LEU A 125 -11.40 12.93 7.55
C LEU A 125 -10.86 11.61 8.14
N THR A 126 -10.18 11.66 9.28
CA THR A 126 -9.71 10.47 10.01
C THR A 126 -10.84 9.80 10.78
N SER A 127 -11.83 10.53 11.29
CA SER A 127 -12.95 9.94 12.03
C SER A 127 -13.81 9.02 11.17
N ASP A 128 -14.02 9.38 9.90
CA ASP A 128 -14.78 8.59 8.93
C ASP A 128 -14.03 7.32 8.48
N LEU A 129 -12.71 7.27 8.65
CA LEU A 129 -11.87 6.13 8.28
C LEU A 129 -11.55 5.20 9.46
N THR A 130 -11.60 5.69 10.71
CA THR A 130 -11.34 4.85 11.89
C THR A 130 -12.58 4.21 12.50
N GLY A 131 -13.79 4.69 12.20
CA GLY A 131 -15.02 4.05 12.70
C GLY A 131 -15.08 3.87 14.21
N ILE A 132 -14.49 4.78 14.99
CA ILE A 132 -14.59 4.80 16.45
C ILE A 132 -15.41 6.04 16.82
N LEU A 133 -16.63 5.81 17.31
CA LEU A 133 -17.31 6.71 18.24
C LEU A 133 -16.63 6.63 19.61
#